data_AF-A0A2N2M4L4-F1
#
_entry.id   AF-A0A2N2M4L4-F1
#
_cell.length_a   1.000
_cell.length_b   1.000
_cell.length_c   1.000
_cell.angle_alpha   90.00
_cell.angle_beta   90.00
_cell.angle_gamma   90.00
#
_symmetry.space_group_name_H-M   'P 1'
#
loop_
_entity.id
_entity.type
_entity.pdbx_description
1 polymer ?
#
loop_
_entity_poly.entity_id
_entity_poly.type
_entity_poly.pdbx_seq_one_letter_code
_entity_poly.pdbx_strand_id
1 'polypeptide(L)'
;MSERYELIYGFVHCRGRTTYSAGCVETRAEAEAWLKRNLEAPSLTVKAPPEDPVRYCKAALCPFKRQKPWFEIRDIRKPEESE
;
A
#
# COMPACT_ATOMS: atom_id res chain seq x y z
N MET A 1 0.69 10.66 24.59
CA MET A 1 -0.05 9.95 23.51
C MET A 1 0.94 9.71 22.38
N SER A 2 1.34 8.47 22.14
CA SER A 2 2.32 8.17 21.08
C SER A 2 1.69 8.45 19.71
N GLU A 3 2.38 9.20 18.84
CA GLU A 3 2.04 9.15 17.41
C GLU A 3 2.35 7.77 16.91
N ARG A 4 1.41 7.18 16.17
CA ARG A 4 1.65 5.95 15.45
C ARG A 4 1.05 6.11 14.07
N TYR A 5 1.90 5.97 13.08
CA TYR A 5 1.53 6.01 11.68
C TYR A 5 1.65 4.59 11.13
N GLU A 6 0.55 4.05 10.64
CA GLU A 6 0.55 2.78 9.91
C GLU A 6 1.10 3.01 8.51
N LEU A 7 2.04 2.17 8.12
CA LEU A 7 2.58 2.12 6.77
C LEU A 7 1.76 1.11 5.99
N ILE A 8 1.06 1.57 4.95
CA ILE A 8 0.15 0.74 4.16
C ILE A 8 0.74 0.57 2.76
N TYR A 9 0.76 -0.67 2.29
CA TYR A 9 1.06 -0.98 0.90
C TYR A 9 0.02 -1.91 0.32
N GLY A 10 -0.06 -1.98 -0.98
CA GLY A 10 -0.96 -2.92 -1.62
C GLY A 10 -0.76 -2.98 -3.12
N PHE A 11 -1.65 -3.70 -3.79
CA PHE A 11 -1.58 -3.90 -5.22
C PHE A 11 -2.92 -3.57 -5.88
N VAL A 12 -2.89 -2.67 -6.86
CA VAL A 12 -4.04 -2.35 -7.71
C VAL A 12 -4.01 -3.24 -8.94
N HIS A 13 -5.14 -3.90 -9.18
CA HIS A 13 -5.44 -4.63 -10.39
C HIS A 13 -6.79 -4.15 -10.93
N CYS A 14 -7.14 -4.48 -12.19
CA CYS A 14 -8.43 -4.08 -12.75
C CYS A 14 -9.65 -4.70 -12.07
N ARG A 15 -9.45 -5.67 -11.17
CA ARG A 15 -10.52 -6.39 -10.45
C ARG A 15 -10.68 -5.92 -9.00
N GLY A 16 -9.81 -5.04 -8.53
CA GLY A 16 -9.80 -4.59 -7.15
C GLY A 16 -8.41 -4.19 -6.68
N ARG A 17 -8.33 -3.80 -5.41
CA ARG A 17 -7.08 -3.49 -4.73
C ARG A 17 -6.91 -4.39 -3.51
N THR A 18 -5.69 -4.84 -3.28
CA THR A 18 -5.30 -5.44 -2.00
C THR A 18 -4.66 -4.38 -1.10
N THR A 19 -4.76 -4.58 0.20
CA THR A 19 -4.25 -3.68 1.24
C THR A 19 -3.54 -4.53 2.30
N TYR A 20 -2.32 -4.12 2.64
CA TYR A 20 -1.46 -4.78 3.60
C TYR A 20 -0.78 -3.75 4.50
N SER A 21 -0.50 -4.13 5.74
CA SER A 21 0.27 -3.32 6.68
C SER A 21 1.75 -3.68 6.59
N ALA A 22 2.61 -2.68 6.39
CA ALA A 22 4.07 -2.80 6.49
C ALA A 22 4.59 -2.54 7.91
N GLY A 23 3.69 -2.24 8.86
CA GLY A 23 4.01 -1.95 10.26
C GLY A 23 3.62 -0.55 10.68
N CYS A 24 4.07 -0.14 11.86
CA CYS A 24 3.80 1.18 12.43
C CYS A 24 5.10 1.87 12.80
N VAL A 25 5.16 3.19 12.60
CA VAL A 25 6.27 4.05 13.01
C VAL A 25 5.76 5.14 13.95
N GLU A 26 6.65 5.67 14.79
CA GLU A 26 6.26 6.61 15.84
C GLU A 26 6.25 8.06 15.39
N THR A 27 6.87 8.36 14.25
CA THR A 27 6.98 9.73 13.74
C THR A 27 6.42 9.86 12.33
N ARG A 28 5.84 11.03 12.06
CA ARG A 28 5.34 11.38 10.72
C ARG A 28 6.47 11.41 9.69
N ALA A 29 7.64 11.90 10.09
CA ALA A 29 8.81 11.99 9.23
C ALA A 29 9.27 10.61 8.74
N GLU A 30 9.26 9.59 9.61
CA GLU A 30 9.56 8.21 9.21
C GLU A 30 8.52 7.66 8.24
N ALA A 31 7.24 7.96 8.47
CA ALA A 31 6.15 7.52 7.60
C ALA A 31 6.25 8.14 6.20
N GLU A 32 6.47 9.45 6.13
CA GLU A 32 6.66 10.18 4.86
C GLU A 32 7.93 9.74 4.13
N ALA A 33 9.03 9.52 4.86
CA ALA A 33 10.27 9.00 4.26
C ALA A 33 10.08 7.61 3.67
N TRP A 34 9.33 6.74 4.36
CA TRP A 34 8.96 5.43 3.83
C TRP A 34 8.10 5.56 2.57
N LEU A 35 7.06 6.39 2.60
CA LEU A 35 6.17 6.60 1.46
C LEU A 35 6.94 7.11 0.23
N LYS A 36 7.75 8.15 0.42
CA LYS A 36 8.57 8.74 -0.64
C LYS A 36 9.55 7.72 -1.23
N ARG A 37 10.27 6.98 -0.39
CA ARG A 37 11.21 5.95 -0.82
C ARG A 37 10.54 4.90 -1.70
N ASN A 38 9.32 4.46 -1.35
CA ASN A 38 8.61 3.44 -2.11
C ASN A 38 7.98 3.97 -3.40
N LEU A 39 7.55 5.24 -3.43
CA LEU A 39 7.03 5.88 -4.65
C LEU A 39 8.12 6.19 -5.67
N GLU A 40 9.32 6.57 -5.20
CA GLU A 40 10.47 6.90 -6.06
C GLU A 40 11.33 5.67 -6.42
N ALA A 41 11.07 4.51 -5.81
CA ALA A 41 11.86 3.31 -6.06
C ALA A 41 11.71 2.85 -7.52
N PRO A 42 12.82 2.64 -8.25
CA PRO A 42 12.77 2.15 -9.64
C PRO A 42 12.27 0.69 -9.72
N SER A 43 12.22 -0.02 -8.60
CA SER A 43 11.74 -1.38 -8.48
C SER A 43 10.88 -1.57 -7.23
N LEU A 44 9.99 -2.56 -7.28
CA LEU A 44 9.13 -2.97 -6.18
C LEU A 44 9.95 -3.24 -4.92
N THR A 45 9.83 -2.38 -3.92
CA THR A 45 10.47 -2.56 -2.61
C THR A 45 9.68 -3.53 -1.72
N VAL A 46 8.40 -3.75 -2.05
CA VAL A 46 7.50 -4.69 -1.37
C VAL A 46 7.05 -5.80 -2.32
N LYS A 47 6.98 -7.03 -1.81
CA LYS A 47 6.51 -8.19 -2.57
C LYS A 47 5.03 -8.43 -2.29
N ALA A 48 4.27 -8.76 -3.33
CA ALA A 48 2.90 -9.23 -3.17
C ALA A 48 2.91 -10.57 -2.40
N PRO A 49 2.08 -10.72 -1.35
CA PRO A 49 1.97 -11.97 -0.62
C PRO A 49 1.57 -13.14 -1.53
N PRO A 50 2.01 -14.38 -1.21
CA PRO A 50 1.61 -15.59 -1.92
C PRO A 50 0.08 -15.75 -2.01
N GLU A 51 -0.65 -15.30 -0.97
CA GLU A 51 -2.11 -15.40 -0.89
C GLU A 51 -2.88 -14.29 -1.64
N ASP A 52 -2.22 -13.37 -2.36
CA ASP A 52 -2.93 -12.28 -3.04
C ASP A 52 -3.94 -12.85 -4.07
N PRO A 53 -5.26 -12.59 -3.91
CA PRO A 53 -6.31 -13.22 -4.72
C PRO A 53 -6.47 -12.59 -6.11
N VAL A 54 -5.82 -11.45 -6.38
CA VAL A 54 -6.09 -10.60 -7.56
C VAL A 54 -4.94 -10.67 -8.57
N ARG A 55 -4.31 -11.84 -8.74
CA ARG A 55 -3.05 -12.00 -9.49
C ARG A 55 -3.16 -11.89 -11.01
N TYR A 56 -4.32 -12.13 -11.61
CA TYR A 56 -4.42 -12.26 -13.06
C TYR A 56 -5.69 -11.67 -13.69
N CYS A 57 -5.50 -11.01 -14.84
CA CYS A 57 -6.56 -10.65 -15.78
C CYS A 57 -6.42 -11.44 -17.08
N LYS A 58 -7.53 -12.05 -17.55
CA LYS A 58 -7.57 -12.77 -18.83
C LYS A 58 -7.67 -11.85 -20.05
N ALA A 59 -7.97 -10.55 -19.87
CA ALA A 59 -8.13 -9.61 -20.97
C ALA A 59 -6.84 -9.48 -21.80
N ALA A 60 -6.97 -9.37 -23.13
CA ALA A 60 -5.84 -9.20 -24.03
C ALA A 60 -5.11 -7.87 -23.78
N LEU A 61 -5.87 -6.77 -23.63
CA LEU A 61 -5.37 -5.43 -23.35
C LEU A 61 -5.98 -4.91 -22.05
N CYS A 62 -5.21 -4.87 -20.96
CA CYS A 62 -5.63 -4.26 -19.71
C CYS A 62 -4.46 -3.46 -19.10
N PRO A 63 -4.62 -2.15 -18.85
CA PRO A 63 -3.57 -1.31 -18.25
C PRO A 63 -3.11 -1.75 -16.85
N PHE A 64 -3.95 -2.50 -16.16
CA PHE A 64 -3.73 -3.08 -14.83
C PHE A 64 -3.68 -4.62 -14.86
N LYS A 65 -3.34 -5.22 -16.02
CA LYS A 65 -3.17 -6.68 -16.15
C LYS A 65 -2.07 -7.21 -15.25
N ARG A 66 -1.02 -6.40 -15.04
CA ARG A 66 -0.03 -6.59 -13.99
C ARG A 66 -0.43 -5.71 -12.82
N GLN A 67 -0.42 -6.30 -11.63
CA GLN A 67 -0.61 -5.59 -10.38
C GLN A 67 0.38 -4.42 -10.29
N LYS A 68 -0.12 -3.23 -9.95
CA LYS A 68 0.71 -2.06 -9.67
C LYS A 68 0.74 -1.81 -8.17
N PRO A 69 1.91 -1.58 -7.57
CA PRO A 69 1.96 -1.25 -6.16
C PRO A 69 1.30 0.09 -5.92
N TRP A 70 0.72 0.25 -4.73
CA TRP A 70 0.30 1.53 -4.18
C TRP A 70 0.71 1.59 -2.72
N PHE A 71 0.91 2.80 -2.23
CA PHE A 71 1.43 3.07 -0.89
C PHE A 71 0.64 4.21 -0.26
N GLU A 72 0.39 4.11 1.03
CA GLU A 72 -0.31 5.11 1.82
C GLU A 72 0.25 5.08 3.25
N ILE A 73 0.09 6.18 3.96
CA ILE A 73 0.34 6.24 5.39
C ILE A 73 -0.97 6.63 6.07
N ARG A 74 -1.29 5.99 7.20
CA ARG A 74 -2.49 6.28 7.97
C ARG A 74 -2.10 6.68 9.38
N ASP A 75 -2.59 7.82 9.84
CA ASP A 75 -2.47 8.18 11.25
C ASP A 75 -3.42 7.31 12.07
N ILE A 76 -2.89 6.59 13.06
CA ILE A 76 -3.67 5.72 13.95
C ILE A 76 -4.16 6.51 15.17
N ARG A 77 -3.83 7.80 15.27
CA ARG A 77 -4.39 8.70 16.28
C ARG A 77 -5.82 9.10 15.92
N LYS A 78 -6.73 8.23 16.37
CA LYS A 78 -8.19 8.29 16.41
C LYS A 78 -8.90 7.42 15.36
N PRO A 79 -9.86 6.58 15.78
CA PRO A 79 -11.01 6.30 14.94
C PRO A 79 -11.84 7.59 14.90
N GLU A 80 -11.81 8.33 13.81
CA GLU A 80 -12.93 9.24 13.51
C GLU A 80 -13.73 8.60 12.38
N GLU A 81 -14.95 8.26 12.76
CA GLU A 81 -16.08 7.80 11.97
C GLU A 81 -16.07 8.50 10.60
N SER A 82 -16.13 7.71 9.52
CA SER A 82 -16.57 8.21 8.23
C SER A 82 -17.96 7.64 8.00
N GLU A 83 -18.96 8.54 8.07
CA GLU A 83 -20.40 8.34 7.81
C GLU A 83 -20.73 7.52 6.55
#